data_AF-A0A2V7AXA8-F1
#
_entry.id   AF-A0A2V7AXA8-F1
#
_cell.length_a   1.000
_cell.length_b   1.000
_cell.length_c   1.000
_cell.angle_alpha   90.00
_cell.angle_beta   90.00
_cell.angle_gamma   90.00
#
_symmetry.space_group_name_H-M   'P 1'
#
loop_
_entity.id
_entity.type
_entity.pdbx_description
1 polymer ?
#
loop_
_entity_poly.entity_id
_entity_poly.type
_entity_poly.pdbx_seq_one_letter_code
_entity_poly.pdbx_strand_id
1 'polypeptide(L)'
;MPANALEDNFRLYYYDRGRRQLASAPVKAPPMGQWLLLRVVAIGDHIQGWLDGALLLDHRDARFRTGRVGLWTKADSATAFDDLVVGGIP
;
A
#
# COMPACT_ATOMS: atom_id res chain seq x y z
N MET A 1 11.91 8.38 20.10
CA MET A 1 12.25 8.51 18.67
C MET A 1 11.46 7.45 17.91
N PRO A 2 10.66 7.77 16.88
CA PRO A 2 10.22 6.76 15.93
C PRO A 2 10.98 6.93 14.62
N ALA A 3 11.90 6.00 14.36
CA ALA A 3 12.63 5.87 13.12
C ALA A 3 11.92 4.85 12.22
N ASN A 4 11.09 5.32 11.27
CA ASN A 4 10.86 4.69 9.95
C ASN A 4 9.78 5.37 9.10
N ALA A 5 9.04 6.35 9.62
CA ALA A 5 8.04 7.11 8.84
C ALA A 5 8.64 8.24 7.97
N LEU A 6 9.95 8.18 7.67
CA LEU A 6 10.68 9.17 6.85
C LEU A 6 10.84 8.73 5.39
N GLU A 7 10.25 7.60 5.03
CA GLU A 7 10.28 7.14 3.65
C GLU A 7 9.24 7.94 2.85
N ASP A 8 9.69 8.98 2.12
CA ASP A 8 8.90 9.80 1.19
C ASP A 8 8.48 9.01 -0.06
N ASN A 9 7.87 7.84 0.13
CA ASN A 9 7.49 6.95 -0.95
C ASN A 9 6.20 6.17 -0.69
N PHE A 10 5.49 5.90 -1.78
CA PHE A 10 4.40 4.95 -1.83
C PHE A 10 4.80 3.85 -2.81
N ARG A 11 4.83 2.59 -2.34
CA ARG A 11 5.46 1.48 -3.06
C ARG A 11 4.57 0.25 -3.09
N LEU A 12 4.58 -0.40 -4.26
CA LEU A 12 4.03 -1.73 -4.46
C LEU A 12 5.19 -2.73 -4.48
N TYR A 13 5.10 -3.74 -3.62
CA TYR A 13 6.07 -4.83 -3.55
C TYR A 13 5.40 -6.17 -3.83
N TYR A 14 6.20 -7.11 -4.32
CA TYR A 14 5.88 -8.53 -4.34
C TYR A 14 6.93 -9.29 -3.52
N TYR A 15 6.50 -10.38 -2.89
CA TYR A 15 7.36 -11.26 -2.10
C TYR A 15 7.31 -12.69 -2.63
N ASP A 16 8.47 -13.22 -3.02
CA ASP A 16 8.72 -14.64 -3.28
C ASP A 16 10.20 -14.92 -3.08
N ARG A 17 10.51 -15.66 -2.02
CA ARG A 17 11.88 -15.91 -1.53
C ARG A 17 12.74 -14.63 -1.39
N GLY A 18 12.11 -13.47 -1.29
CA GLY A 18 12.72 -12.16 -1.28
C GLY A 18 11.72 -11.06 -1.65
N ARG A 19 12.07 -9.81 -1.36
CA ARG A 19 11.24 -8.63 -1.68
C ARG A 19 11.66 -8.06 -3.03
N ARG A 20 10.71 -7.79 -3.91
CA ARG A 20 10.93 -6.98 -5.12
C ARG A 20 9.94 -5.83 -5.21
N GLN A 21 10.42 -4.67 -5.65
CA GLN A 21 9.57 -3.51 -5.93
C GLN A 21 9.00 -3.62 -7.34
N LEU A 22 7.70 -3.42 -7.49
CA LEU A 22 7.00 -3.43 -8.78
C LEU A 22 6.73 -2.02 -9.28
N ALA A 23 6.36 -1.11 -8.37
CA ALA A 23 6.08 0.28 -8.67
C ALA A 23 6.42 1.17 -7.46
N SER A 24 6.70 2.44 -7.71
CA SER A 24 6.95 3.44 -6.69
C SER A 24 6.52 4.81 -7.18
N ALA A 25 5.99 5.61 -6.27
CA ALA A 25 5.74 7.04 -6.46
C ALA A 25 6.39 7.82 -5.30
N PRO A 26 6.97 9.00 -5.56
CA PRO A 26 7.35 9.92 -4.50
C PRO A 26 6.10 10.47 -3.83
N VAL A 27 6.06 10.44 -2.49
CA VAL A 27 5.01 11.07 -1.70
C VAL A 27 5.64 11.80 -0.55
N LYS A 28 5.08 12.95 -0.17
CA LYS A 28 5.54 13.63 1.03
C LYS A 28 5.03 12.86 2.25
N ALA A 29 5.91 12.53 3.18
CA ALA A 29 5.48 11.95 4.44
C ALA A 29 4.46 12.87 5.14
N PRO A 30 3.33 12.33 5.63
CA PRO A 30 2.38 13.13 6.39
C PRO A 30 3.01 13.53 7.73
N PRO A 31 2.59 14.67 8.31
CA PRO A 31 2.90 14.98 9.70
C PRO A 31 2.40 13.87 10.64
N MET A 32 3.08 13.69 11.79
CA MET A 32 2.65 12.74 12.82
C MET A 32 1.20 12.97 13.23
N GLY A 33 0.45 11.86 13.37
CA GLY A 33 -0.93 11.88 13.82
C GLY A 33 -1.97 12.25 12.76
N GLN A 34 -1.56 12.49 11.50
CA GLN A 34 -2.51 12.66 10.41
C GLN A 34 -2.94 11.33 9.83
N TRP A 35 -4.23 11.23 9.54
CA TRP A 35 -4.81 10.11 8.81
C TRP A 35 -4.53 10.24 7.32
N LEU A 36 -4.24 9.11 6.67
CA LEU A 36 -4.14 8.97 5.22
C LEU A 36 -5.16 7.94 4.76
N LEU A 37 -5.77 8.19 3.60
CA LEU A 37 -6.65 7.21 2.96
C LEU A 37 -5.85 6.40 1.93
N LEU A 38 -5.60 5.13 2.25
CA LEU A 38 -5.02 4.17 1.31
C LEU A 38 -6.13 3.38 0.62
N ARG A 39 -6.14 3.39 -0.71
CA ARG A 39 -7.02 2.53 -1.51
C ARG A 39 -6.19 1.69 -2.47
N VAL A 40 -6.53 0.42 -2.59
CA VAL A 40 -5.98 -0.51 -3.58
C VAL A 40 -7.13 -1.14 -4.35
N VAL A 41 -7.01 -1.20 -5.67
CA VAL A 41 -7.95 -1.91 -6.55
C VAL A 41 -7.13 -2.90 -7.37
N ALA A 42 -7.43 -4.18 -7.21
CA ALA A 42 -6.78 -5.26 -7.94
C ALA A 42 -7.84 -6.05 -8.72
N ILE A 43 -7.79 -5.96 -10.05
CA ILE A 43 -8.76 -6.59 -10.96
C ILE A 43 -7.99 -7.34 -12.05
N GLY A 44 -8.09 -8.67 -12.06
CA GLY A 44 -7.30 -9.48 -13.00
C GLY A 44 -5.81 -9.31 -12.74
N ASP A 45 -5.07 -8.83 -13.75
CA ASP A 45 -3.65 -8.49 -13.62
C ASP A 45 -3.41 -7.02 -13.28
N HIS A 46 -4.44 -6.18 -13.22
CA HIS A 46 -4.30 -4.74 -13.05
C HIS A 46 -4.40 -4.33 -11.58
N ILE A 47 -3.34 -3.73 -11.06
CA ILE A 47 -3.21 -3.27 -9.68
C ILE A 47 -3.03 -1.75 -9.70
N GLN A 48 -3.95 -1.06 -9.05
CA GLN A 48 -3.92 0.38 -8.88
C GLN A 48 -3.89 0.75 -7.40
N GLY A 49 -3.12 1.78 -7.06
CA GLY A 49 -2.94 2.28 -5.70
C GLY A 49 -3.15 3.78 -5.62
N TRP A 50 -4.01 4.19 -4.70
CA TRP A 50 -4.29 5.59 -4.39
C TRP A 50 -3.88 5.94 -2.97
N LEU A 51 -3.38 7.15 -2.81
CA LEU A 51 -3.14 7.78 -1.52
C LEU A 51 -3.89 9.11 -1.50
N ASP A 52 -4.76 9.31 -0.50
CA ASP A 52 -5.63 10.50 -0.37
C ASP A 52 -6.40 10.84 -1.65
N GLY A 53 -6.87 9.81 -2.36
CA GLY A 53 -7.65 9.94 -3.59
C GLY A 53 -6.82 10.18 -4.86
N ALA A 54 -5.51 10.43 -4.76
CA ALA A 54 -4.64 10.54 -5.93
C ALA A 54 -4.19 9.15 -6.41
N LEU A 55 -4.39 8.83 -7.69
CA LEU A 55 -3.85 7.61 -8.30
C LEU A 55 -2.34 7.76 -8.46
N LEU A 56 -1.57 6.96 -7.74
CA LEU A 56 -0.11 7.08 -7.71
C LEU A 56 0.60 5.84 -8.27
N LEU A 57 -0.03 4.68 -8.19
CA LEU A 57 0.52 3.43 -8.71
C LEU A 57 -0.48 2.82 -9.69
N ASP A 58 0.01 2.45 -10.87
CA ASP A 58 -0.73 1.73 -11.90
C ASP A 58 0.22 0.69 -12.50
N HIS A 59 -0.05 -0.59 -12.23
CA HIS A 59 0.85 -1.68 -12.59
C HIS A 59 0.09 -2.92 -13.04
N ARG A 60 0.70 -3.71 -13.93
CA ARG A 60 0.16 -5.00 -14.35
C ARG A 60 1.04 -6.15 -13.88
N ASP A 61 0.47 -7.08 -13.11
CA ASP A 61 1.11 -8.28 -12.58
C ASP A 61 0.11 -9.44 -12.51
N ALA A 62 0.40 -10.54 -13.22
CA ALA A 62 -0.47 -11.71 -13.30
C ALA A 62 -0.05 -12.89 -12.39
N ARG A 63 0.94 -12.70 -11.51
CA ARG A 63 1.54 -13.78 -10.68
C ARG A 63 0.58 -14.34 -9.64
N PHE A 64 -0.19 -13.47 -8.97
CA PHE A 64 -1.14 -13.86 -7.93
C PHE A 64 -2.54 -13.39 -8.30
N ARG A 65 -3.49 -14.32 -8.34
CA ARG A 65 -4.88 -14.03 -8.75
C ARG A 65 -5.89 -14.08 -7.60
N THR A 66 -5.51 -14.70 -6.48
CA THR A 66 -6.36 -14.89 -5.30
C THR A 66 -5.49 -14.83 -4.05
N GLY A 67 -6.05 -14.37 -2.93
CA GLY A 67 -5.33 -14.27 -1.68
C GLY A 67 -6.22 -13.79 -0.54
N ARG A 68 -5.58 -13.39 0.56
CA ARG A 68 -6.24 -12.76 1.71
C ARG A 68 -5.81 -11.30 1.80
N VAL A 69 -6.65 -10.48 2.43
CA VAL A 69 -6.32 -9.09 2.76
C VAL A 69 -5.84 -9.03 4.20
N GLY A 70 -4.81 -8.23 4.45
CA GLY A 70 -4.27 -7.98 5.78
C GLY A 70 -3.58 -6.63 5.85
N LEU A 71 -3.48 -6.09 7.06
CA LEU A 71 -2.78 -4.85 7.38
C LEU A 71 -1.56 -5.20 8.23
N TRP A 72 -0.46 -4.49 8.00
CA TRP A 72 0.79 -4.72 8.70
C TRP A 72 1.56 -3.41 8.85
N THR A 73 2.27 -3.27 9.98
CA THR A 73 3.09 -2.11 10.30
C THR A 73 4.58 -2.48 10.28
N LYS A 74 5.42 -1.57 9.79
CA LYS A 74 6.87 -1.77 9.76
C LYS A 74 7.50 -1.26 11.06
N ALA A 75 8.26 -2.13 11.72
CA ALA A 75 9.09 -1.82 12.90
C ALA A 75 8.28 -1.23 14.07
N ASP A 76 8.94 -0.44 14.93
CA ASP A 76 8.40 0.14 16.16
C ASP A 76 7.48 1.35 15.92
N SER A 77 6.83 1.42 14.76
CA SER A 77 5.92 2.52 14.42
C SER A 77 4.58 2.30 15.11
N ALA A 78 4.17 3.26 15.95
CA ALA A 78 2.79 3.34 16.41
C ALA A 78 1.92 3.77 15.21
N THR A 79 1.16 2.82 14.64
CA THR A 79 0.25 3.05 13.53
C THR A 79 -1.13 2.55 13.92
N ALA A 80 -2.15 3.38 13.69
CA ALA A 80 -3.55 3.01 13.82
C ALA A 80 -4.14 2.78 12.43
N PHE A 81 -5.09 1.86 12.34
CA PHE A 81 -5.92 1.65 11.16
C PHE A 81 -7.38 1.79 11.58
N ASP A 82 -8.17 2.44 10.74
CA ASP A 82 -9.61 2.56 10.92
C ASP A 82 -10.30 2.46 9.54
N ASP A 83 -11.61 2.21 9.54
CA ASP A 83 -12.45 2.15 8.33
C ASP A 83 -11.96 1.15 7.24
N LEU A 84 -11.43 -0.01 7.65
CA LEU A 84 -11.06 -1.06 6.70
C LEU A 84 -12.31 -1.65 6.02
N VAL A 85 -12.46 -1.37 4.73
CA VAL A 85 -13.47 -1.99 3.86
C VAL A 85 -12.79 -2.89 2.83
N VAL A 86 -13.23 -4.15 2.75
CA VAL A 86 -12.78 -5.11 1.74
C VAL A 86 -14.00 -5.58 0.96
N GLY A 87 -13.98 -5.34 -0.36
CA GLY A 87 -15.03 -5.77 -1.27
C GLY A 87 -14.44 -6.52 -2.47
N GLY A 88 -15.16 -7.55 -2.92
CA GLY A 88 -14.94 -8.15 -4.23
C GLY A 88 -15.75 -7.43 -5.30
N ILE A 89 -15.35 -7.62 -6.56
CA ILE A 89 -16.23 -7.33 -7.69
C ILE A 89 -17.13 -8.58 -7.85
N PRO A 90 -18.45 -8.41 -8.04
CA PRO A 90 -19.36 -9.54 -8.32
C PRO A 90 -18.92 -10.42 -9.49
#